data_AF-A0A485BZG6-F1
#
_entry.id   AF-A0A485BZG6-F1
#
_cell.length_a   1.000
_cell.length_b   1.000
_cell.length_c   1.000
_cell.angle_alpha   90.00
_cell.angle_beta   90.00
_cell.angle_gamma   90.00
#
_symmetry.space_group_name_H-M   'P 1'
#
loop_
_entity.id
_entity.type
_entity.pdbx_description
1 polymer ?
#
loop_
_entity_poly.entity_id
_entity_poly.type
_entity_poly.pdbx_seq_one_letter_code
_entity_poly.pdbx_strand_id
1 'polypeptide(L)'
;MAWPPQAHLVMDDFTAIAAAAVSGLGIARIPDWLAAQEVEQERLRCILPQSAGVTFPIAAFWPEAPWVAQKIRVTIDALLAGLPQAIRQTGGQQ
;
A
#
# COMPACT_ATOMS: atom_id res chain seq x y z
N MET A 1 -19.52 -2.45 19.31
CA MET A 1 -20.21 -1.25 18.77
C MET A 1 -19.14 -0.40 18.10
N ALA A 2 -19.04 -0.45 16.77
CA ALA A 2 -18.03 0.30 16.03
C ALA A 2 -18.50 1.75 15.90
N TRP A 3 -17.88 2.67 16.63
CA TRP A 3 -18.07 4.10 16.44
C TRP A 3 -17.14 4.53 15.30
N PRO A 4 -17.63 4.84 14.09
CA PRO A 4 -16.76 5.33 13.03
C PRO A 4 -16.23 6.71 13.42
N PRO A 5 -14.92 6.97 13.36
CA PRO A 5 -14.38 8.30 13.61
C PRO A 5 -14.96 9.29 12.59
N GLN A 6 -15.26 10.52 13.04
CA GLN A 6 -15.70 11.58 12.13
C GLN A 6 -14.51 12.02 11.28
N ALA A 7 -14.57 11.77 9.97
CA ALA A 7 -13.54 12.19 9.05
C ALA A 7 -13.61 13.72 8.82
N HIS A 8 -12.51 14.42 9.07
CA HIS A 8 -12.39 15.85 8.78
C HIS A 8 -11.92 16.11 7.34
N LEU A 9 -11.34 15.10 6.69
CA LEU A 9 -10.80 15.16 5.34
C LEU A 9 -11.05 13.81 4.65
N VAL A 10 -11.58 13.84 3.44
CA VAL A 10 -11.90 12.66 2.64
C VAL A 10 -11.29 12.84 1.26
N MET A 11 -10.55 11.83 0.82
CA MET A 11 -9.93 11.76 -0.50
C MET A 11 -10.09 10.33 -1.03
N ASP A 12 -10.05 10.19 -2.35
CA ASP A 12 -10.16 8.92 -3.07
C ASP A 12 -8.81 8.35 -3.53
N ASP A 13 -7.72 9.09 -3.34
CA ASP A 13 -6.36 8.70 -3.71
C ASP A 13 -5.47 8.48 -2.48
N PHE A 14 -4.80 7.32 -2.40
CA PHE A 14 -3.94 6.99 -1.26
C PHE A 14 -2.71 7.89 -1.15
N THR A 15 -2.15 8.37 -2.26
CA THR A 15 -0.98 9.26 -2.27
C THR A 15 -1.35 10.61 -1.69
N ALA A 16 -2.52 11.14 -2.05
CA ALA A 16 -3.06 12.38 -1.50
C ALA A 16 -3.33 12.26 0.01
N ILE A 17 -3.88 11.12 0.46
CA ILE A 17 -4.07 10.83 1.89
C ILE A 17 -2.72 10.79 2.63
N ALA A 18 -1.71 10.12 2.06
CA ALA A 18 -0.38 10.05 2.65
C ALA A 18 0.26 11.44 2.77
N ALA A 19 0.17 12.27 1.72
CA ALA A 19 0.66 13.64 1.74
C ALA A 19 -0.06 14.51 2.79
N ALA A 20 -1.37 14.33 2.97
CA ALA A 20 -2.13 15.00 4.02
C ALA A 20 -1.66 14.59 5.43
N ALA A 21 -1.41 13.29 5.64
CA ALA A 21 -0.89 12.79 6.91
C ALA A 21 0.52 13.33 7.20
N VAL A 22 1.41 13.34 6.20
CA VAL A 22 2.77 13.93 6.30
C VAL A 22 2.70 15.42 6.62
N SER A 23 1.69 16.11 6.09
CA SER A 23 1.45 17.55 6.36
C SER A 23 0.83 17.81 7.74
N GLY A 24 0.62 16.79 8.57
CA GLY A 24 0.06 16.93 9.91
C GLY A 24 -1.45 17.14 9.96
N LEU A 25 -2.19 16.83 8.88
CA LEU A 25 -3.64 17.00 8.81
C LEU A 25 -4.43 15.92 9.56
N GLY A 26 -3.75 14.98 10.22
CA GLY A 26 -4.37 13.99 11.10
C GLY A 26 -3.77 12.59 10.96
N ILE A 27 -4.57 11.60 11.34
CA ILE A 27 -4.21 10.17 11.28
C ILE A 27 -4.85 9.57 10.02
N ALA A 28 -4.06 8.82 9.25
CA ALA A 28 -4.53 8.10 8.09
C ALA A 28 -4.24 6.59 8.21
N ARG A 29 -5.14 5.78 7.64
CA ARG A 29 -4.92 4.35 7.44
C ARG A 29 -4.57 4.12 5.97
N ILE A 30 -3.30 3.88 5.69
CA ILE A 30 -2.76 3.70 4.35
C ILE A 30 -1.99 2.38 4.24
N PRO A 31 -1.79 1.84 3.03
CA PRO A 31 -0.96 0.66 2.83
C PRO A 31 0.48 0.87 3.32
N ASP A 32 1.08 -0.20 3.79
CA ASP A 32 2.46 -0.22 4.31
C ASP A 32 3.46 0.24 3.25
N TRP A 33 3.44 -0.35 2.06
CA TRP A 33 4.34 -0.03 0.95
C TRP A 33 4.35 1.46 0.57
N LEU A 34 3.23 2.17 0.80
CA LEU A 34 3.14 3.61 0.54
C LEU A 34 3.74 4.42 1.69
N ALA A 35 3.55 3.97 2.93
CA ALA A 35 4.07 4.62 4.13
C ALA A 35 5.56 4.35 4.37
N ALA A 36 6.11 3.29 3.76
CA ALA A 36 7.47 2.78 3.98
C ALA A 36 8.54 3.86 4.08
N GLN A 37 8.67 4.63 3.01
CA GLN A 37 9.70 5.65 2.87
C GLN A 37 9.48 6.80 3.85
N GLU A 38 8.23 7.20 4.08
CA GLU A 38 7.89 8.29 4.99
C GLU A 38 8.13 7.90 6.46
N VAL A 39 7.93 6.63 6.80
CA VAL A 39 8.24 6.08 8.13
C VAL A 39 9.75 5.96 8.32
N GLU A 40 10.49 5.47 7.31
CA GLU A 40 11.95 5.42 7.34
C GLU A 40 12.57 6.81 7.49
N GLN A 41 11.95 7.83 6.89
CA GLN A 41 12.38 9.23 6.97
C GLN A 41 11.78 9.97 8.18
N GLU A 42 11.18 9.24 9.12
CA GLU A 42 10.57 9.74 10.37
C GLU A 42 9.48 10.81 10.18
N ARG A 43 8.95 10.98 8.96
CA ARG A 43 7.85 11.90 8.66
C ARG A 43 6.49 11.33 9.03
N LEU A 44 6.37 10.01 9.02
CA LEU A 44 5.21 9.28 9.53
C LEU A 44 5.60 8.32 10.65
N ARG A 45 4.66 8.08 11.56
CA ARG A 45 4.82 7.09 12.65
C ARG A 45 3.60 6.20 12.72
N CYS A 46 3.81 4.89 12.77
CA CYS A 46 2.73 3.94 13.04
C CYS A 46 2.32 4.03 14.52
N ILE A 47 1.05 4.33 14.78
CA ILE A 47 0.52 4.55 16.14
C ILE A 47 -0.42 3.43 16.63
N LEU A 48 -0.85 2.52 15.74
CA LEU A 48 -1.81 1.45 16.03
C LEU A 48 -1.36 0.11 15.39
N PRO A 49 -0.19 -0.42 15.75
CA PRO A 49 0.39 -1.60 15.09
C PRO A 49 -0.49 -2.85 15.20
N GLN A 50 -1.25 -3.00 16.28
CA GLN A 50 -2.16 -4.14 16.48
C GLN A 50 -3.36 -4.14 15.52
N SER A 51 -3.68 -2.99 14.92
CA SER A 51 -4.75 -2.83 13.94
C SER A 51 -4.29 -2.95 12.48
N ALA A 52 -2.97 -3.08 12.26
CA ALA A 52 -2.36 -3.12 10.94
C ALA A 52 -2.52 -4.47 10.22
N GLY A 53 -3.05 -5.50 10.88
CA GLY A 53 -3.08 -6.88 10.39
C GLY A 53 -4.05 -7.20 9.25
N VAL A 54 -4.55 -6.21 8.50
CA VAL A 54 -5.41 -6.47 7.34
C VAL A 54 -4.56 -6.46 6.07
N THR A 55 -4.28 -7.65 5.56
CA THR A 55 -3.63 -7.81 4.25
C THR A 55 -4.68 -7.70 3.14
N PHE A 56 -4.44 -6.80 2.19
CA PHE A 56 -5.26 -6.69 0.98
C PHE A 56 -4.56 -7.41 -0.17
N PRO A 57 -5.20 -8.38 -0.84
CA PRO A 57 -4.60 -9.06 -1.98
C PRO A 57 -4.49 -8.08 -3.17
N ILE A 58 -3.29 -7.94 -3.72
CA ILE A 58 -3.03 -7.24 -4.99
C ILE A 58 -2.93 -8.31 -6.08
N ALA A 59 -3.81 -8.24 -7.08
CA ALA A 59 -3.86 -9.20 -8.18
C ALA A 59 -3.75 -8.48 -9.54
N ALA A 60 -3.03 -9.11 -10.47
CA ALA A 60 -2.99 -8.69 -11.87
C ALA A 60 -4.08 -9.44 -12.64
N PHE A 61 -4.84 -8.71 -13.46
CA PHE A 61 -5.91 -9.27 -14.31
C PHE A 61 -5.60 -8.99 -15.78
N TRP A 62 -5.97 -9.91 -16.64
CA TRP A 62 -5.91 -9.75 -18.09
C TRP A 62 -7.14 -10.39 -18.74
N PRO A 63 -7.57 -9.91 -19.93
CA PRO A 63 -8.66 -10.51 -20.66
C PRO A 63 -8.37 -11.97 -20.96
N GLU A 64 -9.38 -12.81 -20.81
CA GLU A 64 -9.31 -14.21 -21.23
C GLU A 64 -9.11 -14.25 -22.75
N ALA A 65 -8.05 -14.95 -23.17
CA ALA A 65 -7.70 -15.11 -24.57
C ALA A 65 -7.19 -16.54 -24.80
N PRO A 66 -7.39 -17.12 -26.00
CA PRO A 66 -6.92 -18.48 -26.30
C PRO A 66 -5.41 -18.68 -26.11
N TRP A 67 -4.63 -17.59 -26.18
CA TRP A 67 -3.21 -17.57 -25.84
C TRP A 67 -2.83 -16.25 -25.19
N VAL A 68 -1.99 -16.31 -24.15
CA VAL A 68 -1.38 -15.12 -23.56
C VAL A 68 -0.19 -14.70 -24.43
N ALA A 69 -0.20 -13.47 -24.93
CA ALA A 69 0.90 -12.95 -25.74
C ALA A 69 2.24 -13.05 -24.99
N GLN A 70 3.32 -13.43 -25.68
CA GLN A 70 4.64 -13.63 -25.06
C GLN A 70 5.14 -12.39 -24.30
N LYS A 71 4.84 -11.18 -24.81
CA LYS A 71 5.13 -9.93 -24.09
C LYS A 71 4.49 -9.86 -22.70
N ILE A 72 3.26 -10.35 -22.54
CA ILE A 72 2.56 -10.36 -21.25
C ILE A 72 3.24 -11.36 -20.30
N ARG A 73 3.59 -12.56 -20.81
CA ARG A 73 4.32 -13.57 -20.01
C ARG A 73 5.65 -13.03 -19.50
N VAL A 74 6.46 -12.45 -20.39
CA VAL A 74 7.75 -11.85 -20.02
C VAL A 74 7.58 -10.73 -19.00
N THR A 75 6.56 -9.87 -19.15
CA THR A 75 6.28 -8.83 -18.17
C THR A 75 5.86 -9.41 -16.81
N ILE A 76 5.01 -10.44 -16.79
CA ILE A 76 4.61 -11.12 -15.54
C ILE A 76 5.83 -11.72 -14.86
N ASP A 77 6.71 -12.40 -15.60
CA ASP A 77 7.92 -13.00 -15.06
C ASP A 77 8.85 -11.93 -14.44
N ALA A 78 9.01 -10.80 -15.13
CA ALA A 78 9.79 -9.66 -14.62
C ALA A 78 9.16 -9.04 -13.35
N LEU A 79 7.83 -8.91 -13.32
CA LEU A 79 7.10 -8.42 -12.15
C LEU A 79 7.24 -9.38 -10.96
N LEU A 80 7.10 -10.69 -11.17
CA LEU A 80 7.27 -11.69 -10.11
C LEU A 80 8.69 -11.71 -9.56
N ALA A 81 9.69 -11.44 -10.39
CA ALA A 81 11.08 -11.31 -9.93
C ALA A 81 11.33 -10.04 -9.09
N GLY A 82 10.72 -8.91 -9.46
CA GLY A 82 10.96 -7.60 -8.84
C GLY A 82 10.03 -7.24 -7.66
N LEU A 83 8.75 -7.62 -7.72
CA LEU A 83 7.73 -7.24 -6.72
C LEU A 83 8.05 -7.72 -5.31
N PRO A 84 8.53 -8.97 -5.07
CA PRO A 84 8.87 -9.41 -3.73
C PRO A 84 10.00 -8.59 -3.10
N GLN A 85 10.81 -7.87 -3.87
CA GLN A 85 11.86 -7.00 -3.36
C GLN A 85 11.33 -5.59 -3.11
N ALA A 86 10.50 -5.07 -4.03
CA ALA A 86 9.87 -3.76 -3.90
C ALA A 86 8.86 -3.69 -2.75
N ILE A 87 8.13 -4.76 -2.47
CA ILE A 87 7.09 -4.79 -1.42
C ILE A 87 7.67 -5.21 -0.06
N ARG A 88 8.72 -6.05 -0.04
CA ARG A 88 9.30 -6.60 1.21
C ARG A 88 10.11 -5.57 2.02
N GLN A 89 10.39 -4.37 1.50
CA GLN A 89 11.10 -3.34 2.26
C GLN A 89 10.29 -2.70 3.40
N THR A 90 9.05 -3.12 3.65
CA THR A 90 8.18 -2.50 4.67
C THR A 90 7.76 -3.37 5.84
N GLY A 91 8.39 -4.52 6.02
CA GLY A 91 8.22 -5.33 7.22
C GLY A 91 9.25 -4.94 8.27
N GLY A 92 8.97 -3.89 9.04
CA GLY A 92 9.63 -3.71 10.34
C GLY A 92 9.36 -4.96 11.19
N GLN A 93 10.35 -5.84 11.29
CA GLN A 93 10.43 -6.76 12.41
C GLN A 93 10.66 -5.91 13.67
N GLN A 94 9.68 -5.87 14.55
CA GLN A 94 9.77 -6.21 15.98
C GLN A 94 8.48 -5.83 16.71
#